data_AF-A0A183MGL3-F1
#
_entry.id   AF-A0A183MGL3-F1
#
_cell.length_a   1.000
_cell.length_b   1.000
_cell.length_c   1.000
_cell.angle_alpha   90.00
_cell.angle_beta   90.00
_cell.angle_gamma   90.00
#
_symmetry.space_group_name_H-M   'P 1'
#
loop_
_entity.id
_entity.type
_entity.pdbx_description
1 polymer ?
#
loop_
_entity_poly.entity_id
_entity_poly.type
_entity_poly.pdbx_seq_one_letter_code
_entity_poly.pdbx_strand_id
1 'polypeptide(L)'
;MQMKTTSVATASEAVRVNIHKGKSKILRFIIENTNPITLDRESLEQMKTFTCLDKIIEQRGSDENLKARIGKARTEFLCLKDIWNYKKLSVNVKVRNFNTNVMTVLLYGAETWRTTATIIKKVQVLRDNYLHKIRNIR
;
A
#
# COMPACT_ATOMS: atom_id res chain seq x y z
N MET A 1 -14.83 13.66 6.70
CA MET A 1 -13.41 14.02 6.87
C MET A 1 -13.17 14.71 8.22
N GLN A 2 -13.88 15.81 8.53
CA GLN A 2 -13.82 16.48 9.84
C GLN A 2 -13.92 15.52 11.04
N MET A 3 -14.92 14.63 11.06
CA MET A 3 -15.12 13.68 12.16
C MET A 3 -13.87 12.81 12.47
N LYS A 4 -13.06 12.45 11.47
CA LYS A 4 -11.81 11.71 11.67
C LYS A 4 -10.71 12.60 12.25
N THR A 5 -10.62 13.85 11.78
CA THR A 5 -9.67 14.84 12.30
C THR A 5 -9.96 15.16 13.77
N THR A 6 -11.24 15.31 14.14
CA THR A 6 -11.67 15.51 15.54
C THR A 6 -11.30 14.30 16.40
N SER A 7 -11.57 13.08 15.93
CA SER A 7 -11.20 11.86 16.66
C SER A 7 -9.69 11.72 16.88
N VAL A 8 -8.87 12.04 15.87
CA VAL A 8 -7.41 12.03 16.00
C VAL A 8 -6.92 13.10 16.96
N ALA A 9 -7.51 14.30 16.94
CA ALA A 9 -7.17 15.36 17.90
C ALA A 9 -7.44 14.94 19.34
N THR A 10 -8.63 14.39 19.61
CA THR A 10 -9.01 13.88 20.94
C THR A 10 -8.10 12.74 21.40
N ALA A 11 -7.73 11.82 20.51
CA ALA A 11 -6.80 10.74 20.83
C ALA A 11 -5.38 11.24 21.11
N SER A 12 -4.91 12.25 20.36
CA SER A 12 -3.59 12.86 20.56
C SER A 12 -3.51 13.57 21.91
N GLU A 13 -4.58 14.26 22.31
CA GLU A 13 -4.70 14.95 23.59
C GLU A 13 -4.69 13.95 24.77
N ALA A 14 -5.41 12.83 24.64
CA ALA A 14 -5.40 11.76 25.64
C ALA A 14 -4.00 11.17 25.88
N VAL A 15 -3.13 11.17 24.86
CA VAL A 15 -1.75 10.65 24.92
C VAL A 15 -0.71 11.78 25.09
N ARG A 16 -1.14 13.04 25.27
CA ARG A 16 -0.29 14.24 25.37
C ARG A 16 0.69 14.41 24.19
N VAL A 17 0.26 14.03 22.99
CA VAL A 17 1.01 14.21 21.75
C VAL A 17 0.51 15.48 21.04
N ASN A 18 1.41 16.37 20.63
CA ASN A 18 1.06 17.57 19.89
C ASN A 18 0.98 17.31 18.37
N ILE A 19 -0.12 17.73 17.75
CA ILE A 19 -0.28 17.73 16.30
C ILE A 19 0.37 18.99 15.73
N HIS A 20 1.47 18.82 14.98
CA HIS A 20 2.18 19.95 14.38
C HIS A 20 1.46 20.46 13.12
N LYS A 21 0.65 21.52 13.28
CA LYS A 21 -0.22 22.10 12.24
C LYS A 21 0.49 22.35 10.89
N GLY A 22 1.71 22.91 10.90
CA GLY A 22 2.45 23.19 9.65
C GLY A 22 2.98 21.94 8.90
N LYS A 23 3.05 20.79 9.58
CA LYS A 23 3.45 19.49 8.98
C LYS A 23 2.23 18.64 8.62
N SER A 24 1.08 18.91 9.26
CA SER A 24 -0.18 18.25 9.02
C SER A 24 -0.89 18.87 7.82
N LYS A 25 -0.91 18.17 6.70
CA LYS A 25 -1.56 18.66 5.46
C LYS A 25 -2.68 17.72 5.04
N ILE A 26 -3.70 18.28 4.42
CA ILE A 26 -4.83 17.50 3.90
C ILE A 26 -4.58 17.19 2.44
N LEU A 27 -4.39 15.91 2.14
CA LEU A 27 -4.31 15.45 0.76
C LEU A 27 -5.71 15.48 0.13
N ARG A 28 -5.88 16.27 -0.93
CA ARG A 28 -7.15 16.41 -1.64
C ARG A 28 -7.48 15.13 -2.40
N PHE A 29 -8.54 14.45 -1.99
CA PHE A 29 -9.16 13.35 -2.73
C PHE A 29 -10.33 13.94 -3.54
N ILE A 30 -10.43 13.67 -4.84
CA ILE A 30 -11.62 14.07 -5.64
C ILE A 30 -12.81 13.23 -5.13
N ILE A 31 -13.47 13.73 -4.10
CA ILE A 31 -14.87 13.53 -3.75
C ILE A 31 -15.35 14.94 -3.41
N GLU A 32 -16.46 15.35 -4.00
CA GLU A 32 -17.10 16.66 -3.93
C GLU A 32 -17.39 17.11 -2.48
N ASN A 33 -16.37 17.55 -1.75
CA ASN A 33 -16.58 18.30 -0.52
C ASN A 33 -15.58 19.45 -0.43
N THR A 34 -16.07 20.61 -0.88
CA THR A 34 -15.38 21.89 -1.01
C THR A 34 -15.26 22.63 0.33
N ASN A 35 -15.64 22.00 1.45
CA ASN A 35 -15.61 22.68 2.74
C ASN A 35 -14.21 22.62 3.38
N PRO A 36 -13.65 23.76 3.82
CA PRO A 36 -12.38 23.79 4.53
C PRO A 36 -12.48 22.97 5.82
N ILE A 37 -11.50 22.11 6.06
CA ILE A 37 -11.39 21.33 7.29
C ILE A 37 -10.59 22.18 8.27
N THR A 38 -11.20 22.45 9.42
CA THR A 38 -10.59 23.22 10.50
C THR A 38 -10.10 22.30 11.61
N LEU A 39 -8.93 22.59 12.14
CA LEU A 39 -8.40 22.02 13.37
C LEU A 39 -8.20 23.18 14.33
N ASP A 40 -8.89 23.19 15.48
CA ASP A 40 -8.75 24.26 16.48
C ASP A 40 -8.97 25.67 15.87
N ARG A 41 -10.02 25.80 15.05
CA ARG A 41 -10.40 27.01 14.29
C ARG A 41 -9.44 27.47 13.18
N GLU A 42 -8.28 26.84 13.01
CA GLU A 42 -7.36 27.09 11.88
C GLU A 42 -7.68 26.16 10.70
N SER A 43 -7.67 26.70 9.47
CA SER A 43 -7.84 25.91 8.25
C SER A 43 -6.54 25.19 7.88
N LEU A 44 -6.62 23.89 7.62
CA LEU A 44 -5.45 23.11 7.18
C LEU A 44 -5.21 23.26 5.67
N GLU A 45 -3.94 23.38 5.28
CA GLU A 45 -3.56 23.47 3.86
C GLU A 45 -4.01 22.23 3.09
N GLN A 46 -4.70 22.47 1.98
CA GLN A 46 -5.08 21.43 1.03
C GLN A 46 -4.00 21.30 -0.04
N MET A 47 -3.43 20.10 -0.20
CA MET A 47 -2.45 19.83 -1.25
C MET A 47 -2.91 18.70 -2.17
N LYS A 48 -2.55 18.79 -3.45
CA LYS A 48 -2.82 17.77 -4.48
C LYS A 48 -1.79 16.63 -4.45
N THR A 49 -0.61 16.92 -3.93
CA THR A 49 0.53 16.02 -3.80
C THR A 49 1.12 16.16 -2.39
N PHE A 50 1.57 15.08 -1.78
CA PHE A 50 2.19 15.11 -0.46
C PHE A 50 3.44 14.24 -0.46
N THR A 51 4.59 14.78 -0.04
CA THR A 51 5.83 14.02 0.08
C THR A 51 5.92 13.43 1.48
N CYS A 52 5.79 12.11 1.59
CA CYS A 52 5.99 11.37 2.83
C CYS A 52 7.21 10.47 2.68
N LEU A 53 8.22 10.65 3.54
CA LEU A 53 9.42 9.80 3.56
C LEU A 53 10.02 9.60 2.15
N ASP A 54 10.30 10.71 1.47
CA ASP A 54 10.83 10.80 0.09
C ASP A 54 9.95 10.24 -1.04
N LYS A 55 8.68 9.89 -0.77
CA LYS A 55 7.73 9.47 -1.81
C LYS A 55 6.66 10.52 -2.03
N ILE A 56 6.52 10.92 -3.30
CA ILE A 56 5.42 11.76 -3.75
C ILE A 56 4.14 10.92 -3.77
N ILE A 57 3.21 11.25 -2.89
CA ILE A 57 1.86 10.69 -2.85
C ILE A 57 0.99 11.54 -3.76
N GLU A 58 0.74 11.03 -4.96
CA GLU A 58 -0.12 11.62 -5.98
C GLU A 58 -1.39 10.81 -6.18
N GLN A 59 -2.52 11.50 -6.42
CA GLN A 59 -3.82 10.88 -6.70
C GLN A 59 -3.78 9.87 -7.88
N ARG A 60 -2.83 10.04 -8.81
CA ARG A 60 -2.69 9.24 -10.04
C ARG A 60 -1.51 8.25 -10.00
N GLY A 61 -0.61 8.33 -9.00
CA GLY A 61 0.64 7.56 -8.94
C GLY A 61 0.53 6.12 -8.42
N SER A 62 -0.66 5.66 -8.03
CA SER A 62 -0.87 4.31 -7.50
C SER A 62 -0.61 3.20 -8.53
N ASP A 63 -0.90 3.45 -9.81
CA ASP A 63 -0.76 2.46 -10.88
C ASP A 63 0.72 2.28 -11.31
N GLU A 64 1.51 3.36 -11.30
CA GLU A 64 2.96 3.33 -11.56
C GLU A 64 3.71 2.59 -10.45
N ASN A 65 3.37 2.88 -9.19
CA ASN A 65 3.92 2.19 -8.02
C ASN A 65 3.61 0.69 -8.05
N LEU A 66 2.37 0.31 -8.39
CA LEU A 66 1.99 -1.09 -8.57
C LEU A 66 2.80 -1.75 -9.68
N LYS A 67 2.97 -1.10 -10.84
CA LYS A 67 3.74 -1.64 -11.97
C LYS A 67 5.20 -1.90 -11.59
N ALA A 68 5.84 -0.98 -10.88
CA ALA A 68 7.21 -1.16 -10.39
C ALA A 68 7.31 -2.36 -9.42
N ARG A 69 6.34 -2.52 -8.51
CA ARG A 69 6.33 -3.64 -7.54
C ARG A 69 6.04 -4.98 -8.19
N ILE A 70 5.18 -5.02 -9.19
CA ILE A 70 4.97 -6.21 -10.02
C ILE A 70 6.29 -6.64 -10.69
N GLY A 71 7.06 -5.68 -11.22
CA GLY A 71 8.39 -5.95 -11.78
C GLY A 71 9.32 -6.61 -10.75
N LYS A 72 9.44 -6.02 -9.56
CA LYS A 72 10.27 -6.57 -8.47
C LYS A 72 9.83 -7.96 -8.01
N ALA A 73 8.53 -8.16 -7.81
CA ALA A 73 7.98 -9.46 -7.41
C ALA A 73 8.21 -10.54 -8.48
N ARG A 74 8.18 -10.18 -9.77
CA ARG A 74 8.54 -11.10 -10.86
C ARG A 74 10.01 -11.51 -10.78
N THR A 75 10.91 -10.54 -10.57
CA THR A 75 12.34 -10.82 -10.41
C THR A 75 12.59 -11.74 -9.21
N GLU A 76 11.99 -11.44 -8.06
CA GLU A 76 12.13 -12.26 -6.85
C GLU A 76 11.62 -13.70 -7.08
N PHE A 77 10.45 -13.84 -7.71
CA PHE A 77 9.91 -15.15 -8.06
C PHE A 77 10.87 -15.94 -8.98
N LEU A 78 11.53 -15.28 -9.92
CA LEU A 78 12.50 -15.93 -10.82
C LEU A 78 13.80 -16.30 -10.10
N CYS A 79 14.29 -15.47 -9.16
CA CYS A 79 15.47 -15.77 -8.35
C CYS A 79 15.28 -17.04 -7.51
N LEU A 80 14.05 -17.31 -7.06
CA LEU A 80 13.72 -18.49 -6.26
C LEU A 80 13.40 -19.74 -7.12
N LYS A 81 13.74 -19.75 -8.41
CA LYS A 81 13.47 -20.85 -9.36
C LYS A 81 13.88 -22.22 -8.83
N ASP A 82 15.04 -22.32 -8.20
CA ASP A 82 15.56 -23.60 -7.70
C ASP A 82 14.73 -24.14 -6.53
N ILE A 83 14.18 -23.26 -5.69
CA ILE A 83 13.26 -23.64 -4.61
C ILE A 83 11.97 -24.21 -5.19
N TRP A 84 11.44 -23.60 -6.25
CA TRP A 84 10.23 -24.09 -6.91
C TRP A 84 10.44 -25.46 -7.55
N ASN A 85 11.60 -25.69 -8.17
CA ASN A 85 11.95 -26.95 -8.83
C ASN A 85 12.43 -28.05 -7.87
N TYR A 86 12.68 -27.73 -6.60
CA TYR A 86 13.15 -28.73 -5.64
C TYR A 86 12.02 -29.73 -5.29
N LYS A 87 12.17 -30.98 -5.75
CA LYS A 87 11.14 -32.03 -5.65
C LYS A 87 10.87 -32.49 -4.22
N LYS A 88 11.87 -32.45 -3.34
CA LYS A 88 11.71 -32.87 -1.94
C LYS A 88 10.92 -31.86 -1.10
N LEU A 89 10.74 -30.63 -1.59
CA LEU A 89 10.01 -29.60 -0.88
C LEU A 89 8.51 -29.76 -1.13
N SER A 90 7.73 -29.85 -0.04
CA SER A 90 6.29 -29.90 -0.16
C SER A 90 5.73 -28.60 -0.75
N VAL A 91 4.60 -28.72 -1.44
CA VAL A 91 3.88 -27.57 -2.01
C VAL A 91 3.56 -26.53 -0.94
N ASN A 92 3.19 -26.96 0.28
CA ASN A 92 2.89 -26.07 1.38
C ASN A 92 4.09 -25.20 1.79
N VAL A 93 5.30 -25.78 1.81
CA VAL A 93 6.52 -25.02 2.12
C VAL A 93 6.86 -24.05 0.97
N LYS A 94 6.68 -24.45 -0.29
CA LYS A 94 6.84 -23.55 -1.44
C LYS A 94 5.86 -22.36 -1.39
N VAL A 95 4.59 -22.61 -1.07
CA VAL A 95 3.58 -21.56 -0.90
C VAL A 95 3.93 -20.62 0.26
N ARG A 96 4.44 -21.16 1.38
CA ARG A 96 4.92 -20.33 2.49
C ARG A 96 6.07 -19.43 2.07
N ASN A 97 7.07 -19.95 1.35
CA ASN A 97 8.18 -19.16 0.82
C ASN A 97 7.70 -18.07 -0.15
N PHE A 98 6.74 -18.38 -1.02
CA PHE A 98 6.12 -17.39 -1.89
C PHE A 98 5.46 -16.25 -1.10
N ASN A 99 4.69 -16.57 -0.06
CA ASN A 99 4.03 -15.57 0.78
C ASN A 99 5.05 -14.69 1.54
N THR A 100 6.15 -15.26 2.02
CA THR A 100 7.16 -14.52 2.79
C THR A 100 8.08 -13.67 1.91
N ASN A 101 8.47 -14.15 0.73
CA ASN A 101 9.50 -13.49 -0.07
C ASN A 101 8.91 -12.69 -1.24
N VAL A 102 7.92 -13.23 -1.94
CA VAL A 102 7.38 -12.62 -3.17
C VAL A 102 6.19 -11.71 -2.87
N MET A 103 5.25 -12.17 -2.03
CA MET A 103 4.07 -11.37 -1.70
C MET A 103 4.39 -10.15 -0.85
N THR A 104 5.39 -10.22 0.02
CA THR A 104 5.87 -9.06 0.80
C THR A 104 6.43 -7.99 -0.13
N VAL A 105 7.22 -8.35 -1.14
CA VAL A 105 7.74 -7.42 -2.16
C VAL A 105 6.61 -6.80 -2.98
N LEU A 106 5.62 -7.61 -3.38
CA LEU A 106 4.47 -7.14 -4.15
C LEU A 106 3.61 -6.15 -3.37
N LEU A 107 3.36 -6.42 -2.09
CA LEU A 107 2.47 -5.63 -1.23
C LEU A 107 3.18 -4.53 -0.45
N TYR A 108 4.50 -4.38 -0.61
CA TYR A 108 5.26 -3.37 0.11
C TYR A 108 4.79 -1.95 -0.27
N GLY A 109 4.37 -1.18 0.75
CA GLY A 109 3.81 0.15 0.57
C GLY A 109 2.35 0.16 0.13
N ALA A 110 1.65 -0.98 0.17
CA ALA A 110 0.23 -1.06 -0.13
C ALA A 110 -0.62 -0.20 0.81
N GLU A 111 -0.14 0.13 2.02
CA GLU A 111 -0.81 1.08 2.91
C GLU A 111 -0.94 2.50 2.31
N THR A 112 -0.09 2.83 1.34
CA THR A 112 -0.12 4.12 0.62
C THR A 112 -0.86 4.06 -0.71
N TRP A 113 -1.31 2.86 -1.12
CA TRP A 113 -2.02 2.68 -2.38
C TRP A 113 -3.49 3.07 -2.24
N ARG A 114 -4.08 3.54 -3.34
CA ARG A 114 -5.52 3.67 -3.41
C ARG A 114 -6.10 2.26 -3.55
N THR A 115 -6.73 1.74 -2.51
CA THR A 115 -7.44 0.46 -2.55
C THR A 115 -8.65 0.56 -3.48
N THR A 116 -8.43 0.35 -4.78
CA THR A 116 -9.47 0.27 -5.79
C THR A 116 -9.80 -1.19 -6.08
N ALA A 117 -11.05 -1.47 -6.45
CA ALA A 117 -11.45 -2.81 -6.88
C ALA A 117 -10.57 -3.33 -8.03
N THR A 118 -10.13 -2.44 -8.93
CA THR A 118 -9.21 -2.76 -10.03
C THR A 118 -7.85 -3.23 -9.54
N ILE A 119 -7.24 -2.53 -8.57
CA ILE A 119 -5.95 -2.90 -8.00
C ILE A 119 -6.05 -4.22 -7.22
N ILE A 120 -7.12 -4.40 -6.43
CA ILE A 120 -7.38 -5.66 -5.72
C ILE A 120 -7.46 -6.83 -6.71
N LYS A 121 -8.26 -6.69 -7.78
CA LYS A 121 -8.40 -7.72 -8.82
C LYS A 121 -7.06 -8.02 -9.50
N LYS A 122 -6.29 -7.00 -9.89
CA LYS A 122 -4.96 -7.19 -10.50
C LYS A 122 -4.02 -7.98 -9.58
N VAL A 123 -3.97 -7.65 -8.29
CA VAL A 123 -3.13 -8.34 -7.30
C VAL A 123 -3.61 -9.78 -7.06
N GLN A 124 -4.92 -10.00 -6.98
CA GLN A 124 -5.49 -11.35 -6.86
C GLN A 124 -5.12 -12.23 -8.06
N VAL A 125 -5.36 -11.77 -9.29
CA VAL A 125 -5.02 -12.51 -10.51
C VAL A 125 -3.53 -12.85 -10.57
N LEU A 126 -2.65 -11.91 -10.20
CA LEU A 126 -1.20 -12.17 -10.16
C LEU A 126 -0.83 -13.25 -9.14
N ARG A 127 -1.40 -13.16 -7.93
CA ARG A 127 -1.18 -14.16 -6.87
C ARG A 127 -1.62 -15.54 -7.33
N ASP A 128 -2.81 -15.66 -7.90
CA ASP A 128 -3.37 -16.93 -8.34
C ASP A 128 -2.52 -17.55 -9.47
N ASN A 129 -2.02 -16.72 -10.40
CA ASN A 129 -1.09 -17.16 -11.44
C ASN A 129 0.22 -17.72 -10.85
N TYR A 130 0.83 -17.05 -9.86
CA TYR A 130 2.04 -17.57 -9.20
C TYR A 130 1.77 -18.87 -8.44
N LEU A 131 0.67 -18.95 -7.69
CA LEU A 131 0.30 -20.16 -6.96
C LEU A 131 0.04 -21.34 -7.91
N HIS A 132 -0.62 -21.08 -9.03
CA HIS A 132 -0.82 -22.09 -10.07
C HIS A 132 0.51 -22.61 -10.62
N LYS A 133 1.45 -21.71 -10.93
CA LYS A 133 2.82 -22.09 -11.36
C LYS A 133 3.53 -22.94 -10.31
N ILE A 134 3.53 -22.55 -9.04
CA ILE A 134 4.17 -23.31 -7.96
C ILE A 134 3.58 -24.72 -7.83
N ARG A 135 2.26 -24.84 -7.89
CA ARG A 135 1.54 -26.11 -7.74
C ARG A 135 1.80 -27.08 -8.90
N ASN A 136 2.03 -26.55 -10.10
CA ASN A 136 2.27 -27.35 -11.29
C ASN A 136 3.74 -27.77 -11.49
N ILE A 137 4.66 -27.27 -10.65
CA ILE A 137 6.08 -27.67 -10.72
C ILE A 137 6.27 -28.96 -9.90
N ARG A 138 6.58 -30.05 -10.60
CA ARG A 138 6.62 -31.44 -10.11
C ARG A 138 8.02 -31.88 -9.68
#